data_AF-A0A6C0JGK3-F1
#
_entry.id   AF-A0A6C0JGK3-F1
#
_cell.length_a   1.000
_cell.length_b   1.000
_cell.length_c   1.000
_cell.angle_alpha   90.00
_cell.angle_beta   90.00
_cell.angle_gamma   90.00
#
_symmetry.space_group_name_H-M   'P 1'
#
loop_
_entity.id
_entity.type
_entity.pdbx_description
1 polymer ?
#
loop_
_entity_poly.entity_id
_entity_poly.type
_entity_poly.pdbx_seq_one_letter_code
_entity_poly.pdbx_strand_id
1 'polypeptide(L)'
;MTKIVVVDKNCNIKDVNVKNLTREIIYKKCNFRKKEGFERRTTWNIDNFDIDKVELWTRDAGKSGQENKYELPPPVDSSLYFGSIALVACDEDGDLIDLSKETWKKIYDHLFGGFDDLDAENTDEESEDELEDVDKSLKSKVGGYLKDGFIVDVVEDESDNDMPDENEILELPEEDYSDEEYLSDMGSELEEEDYYYSDSD
;
A
#
# COMPACT_ATOMS: atom_id res chain seq x y z
N MET A 1 -20.92 6.72 -16.73
CA MET A 1 -20.79 5.92 -15.50
C MET A 1 -19.32 5.94 -15.20
N THR A 2 -18.94 6.23 -13.97
CA THR A 2 -17.54 6.36 -13.59
C THR A 2 -17.17 5.16 -12.74
N LYS A 3 -16.08 4.49 -13.11
CA LYS A 3 -15.49 3.38 -12.39
C LYS A 3 -14.57 3.92 -11.29
N ILE A 4 -14.71 3.37 -10.10
CA ILE A 4 -13.82 3.64 -8.98
C ILE A 4 -13.30 2.32 -8.44
N VAL A 5 -12.19 2.38 -7.70
CA VAL A 5 -11.62 1.22 -7.04
C VAL A 5 -12.00 1.27 -5.56
N VAL A 6 -12.52 0.16 -5.04
CA VAL A 6 -12.81 0.00 -3.61
C VAL A 6 -11.98 -1.16 -3.09
N VAL A 7 -11.22 -0.89 -2.04
CA VAL A 7 -10.40 -1.87 -1.33
C VAL A 7 -11.08 -2.22 -0.02
N ASP A 8 -11.42 -3.49 0.21
CA ASP A 8 -11.98 -3.91 1.49
C ASP A 8 -10.90 -4.12 2.56
N LYS A 9 -11.34 -4.34 3.79
CA LYS A 9 -10.44 -4.54 4.95
C LYS A 9 -9.60 -5.83 4.87
N ASN A 10 -10.01 -6.78 4.04
CA ASN A 10 -9.35 -8.04 3.74
C ASN A 10 -8.43 -7.89 2.50
N CYS A 11 -8.09 -6.67 2.10
CA CYS A 11 -7.23 -6.33 0.96
C CYS A 11 -7.80 -6.76 -0.41
N ASN A 12 -9.11 -6.96 -0.52
CA ASN A 12 -9.74 -7.27 -1.80
C ASN A 12 -10.01 -5.98 -2.60
N ILE A 13 -9.36 -5.85 -3.75
CA ILE A 13 -9.54 -4.74 -4.69
C ILE A 13 -10.69 -5.03 -5.65
N LYS A 14 -11.68 -4.15 -5.71
CA LYS A 14 -12.88 -4.30 -6.54
C LYS A 14 -13.11 -3.07 -7.42
N ASP A 15 -13.45 -3.31 -8.68
CA ASP A 15 -13.96 -2.28 -9.58
C ASP A 15 -15.46 -2.04 -9.31
N VAL A 16 -15.83 -0.79 -9.05
CA VAL A 16 -17.21 -0.39 -8.78
C VAL A 16 -17.64 0.67 -9.79
N ASN A 17 -18.65 0.34 -10.61
CA ASN A 17 -19.24 1.29 -11.55
C ASN A 17 -20.33 2.12 -10.87
N VAL A 18 -20.22 3.44 -10.94
CA VAL A 18 -21.13 4.38 -10.29
C VAL A 18 -21.78 5.30 -11.32
N LYS A 19 -23.13 5.39 -11.28
CA LYS A 19 -23.89 6.41 -12.00
C LYS A 19 -23.85 7.72 -11.20
N ASN A 20 -23.57 8.84 -11.87
CA ASN A 20 -23.49 10.18 -11.26
C ASN A 20 -22.58 10.20 -10.03
N LEU A 21 -21.33 9.78 -10.21
CA LEU A 21 -20.34 9.78 -9.15
C LEU A 21 -20.14 11.22 -8.65
N THR A 22 -20.24 11.39 -7.33
CA THR A 22 -19.93 12.64 -6.63
C THR A 22 -19.21 12.30 -5.34
N ARG A 23 -18.35 13.21 -4.85
CA ARG A 23 -17.57 13.02 -3.62
C ARG A 23 -18.47 12.70 -2.40
N GLU A 24 -19.69 13.23 -2.39
CA GLU A 24 -20.67 12.99 -1.33
C GLU A 24 -21.27 11.59 -1.31
N ILE A 25 -21.23 10.82 -2.41
CA ILE A 25 -21.83 9.47 -2.46
C ILE A 25 -20.82 8.33 -2.35
N ILE A 26 -19.51 8.64 -2.35
CA ILE A 26 -18.44 7.65 -2.29
C ILE A 26 -18.58 6.77 -1.04
N TYR A 27 -18.88 7.37 0.12
CA TYR A 27 -19.02 6.63 1.38
C TYR A 27 -20.05 5.49 1.31
N LYS A 28 -21.12 5.67 0.51
CA LYS A 28 -22.16 4.64 0.31
C LYS A 28 -21.62 3.44 -0.48
N LYS A 29 -20.64 3.66 -1.35
CA LYS A 29 -19.97 2.61 -2.14
C LYS A 29 -18.94 1.83 -1.35
N CYS A 30 -18.44 2.40 -0.27
CA CYS A 30 -17.61 1.74 0.74
C CYS A 30 -18.45 1.09 1.86
N ASN A 31 -19.75 0.85 1.64
CA ASN A 31 -20.67 0.25 2.60
C ASN A 31 -20.83 1.01 3.95
N PHE A 32 -20.49 2.30 3.99
CA PHE A 32 -20.74 3.12 5.19
C PHE A 32 -22.17 3.63 5.24
N ARG A 33 -22.80 3.53 6.41
CA ARG A 33 -24.16 4.06 6.65
C ARG A 33 -24.17 5.58 6.81
N LYS A 34 -23.10 6.16 7.35
CA LYS A 34 -22.97 7.60 7.64
C LYS A 34 -21.77 8.18 6.91
N LYS A 35 -21.86 9.43 6.47
CA LYS A 35 -20.72 10.17 5.90
C LYS A 35 -19.70 10.62 6.94
N GLU A 36 -20.10 10.69 8.21
CA GLU A 36 -19.26 11.17 9.31
C GLU A 36 -17.95 10.37 9.43
N GLY A 37 -16.83 11.08 9.50
CA GLY A 37 -15.47 10.54 9.53
C GLY A 37 -14.97 9.98 8.19
N PHE A 38 -15.80 9.92 7.14
CA PHE A 38 -15.40 9.48 5.81
C PHE A 38 -14.97 10.68 4.98
N GLU A 39 -13.66 10.86 4.83
CA GLU A 39 -13.06 12.06 4.27
C GLU A 39 -11.91 11.69 3.33
N ARG A 40 -11.49 12.67 2.53
CA ARG A 40 -10.30 12.55 1.69
C ARG A 40 -9.05 12.62 2.58
N ARG A 41 -8.24 11.57 2.60
CA ARG A 41 -7.05 11.47 3.44
C ARG A 41 -5.78 11.86 2.73
N THR A 42 -5.64 11.45 1.48
CA THR A 42 -4.48 11.74 0.64
C THR A 42 -4.89 11.98 -0.80
N THR A 43 -4.03 12.71 -1.51
CA THR A 43 -4.07 12.87 -2.95
C THR A 43 -2.66 12.64 -3.48
N TRP A 44 -2.53 11.69 -4.41
CA TRP A 44 -1.31 11.47 -5.17
C TRP A 44 -1.43 12.18 -6.50
N ASN A 45 -0.43 12.97 -6.86
CA ASN A 45 -0.30 13.49 -8.21
C ASN A 45 0.42 12.44 -9.05
N ILE A 46 -0.14 12.11 -10.20
CA ILE A 46 0.36 11.12 -11.13
C ILE A 46 0.58 11.84 -12.45
N ASP A 47 1.80 11.79 -12.99
CA ASP A 47 2.13 12.46 -14.24
C ASP A 47 1.94 11.54 -15.48
N ASN A 48 1.66 10.26 -15.23
CA ASN A 48 1.52 9.20 -16.22
C ASN A 48 0.11 8.56 -16.20
N PHE A 49 -0.24 7.76 -17.21
CA PHE A 49 -1.47 6.94 -17.25
C PHE A 49 -2.82 7.66 -17.48
N ASP A 50 -2.83 8.84 -18.14
CA ASP A 50 -4.04 9.64 -18.41
C ASP A 50 -4.86 9.98 -17.14
N ILE A 51 -4.18 10.03 -15.99
CA ILE A 51 -4.76 10.37 -14.69
C ILE A 51 -3.81 11.35 -14.03
N ASP A 52 -4.29 12.53 -13.67
CA ASP A 52 -3.47 13.54 -13.01
C ASP A 52 -3.41 13.36 -11.50
N LYS A 53 -4.52 12.90 -10.90
CA LYS A 53 -4.64 12.80 -9.44
C LYS A 53 -5.41 11.56 -9.02
N VAL A 54 -4.94 10.87 -7.98
CA VAL A 54 -5.71 9.84 -7.30
C VAL A 54 -6.00 10.29 -5.87
N GLU A 55 -7.29 10.33 -5.51
CA GLU A 55 -7.76 10.67 -4.17
C GLU A 55 -8.10 9.41 -3.38
N LEU A 56 -7.58 9.33 -2.14
CA LEU A 56 -7.94 8.30 -1.18
C LEU A 56 -9.01 8.80 -0.22
N TRP A 57 -10.12 8.07 -0.13
CA TRP A 57 -11.27 8.38 0.70
C TRP A 57 -11.55 7.23 1.68
N THR A 58 -11.48 7.51 2.98
CA THR A 58 -11.69 6.50 4.03
C THR A 58 -11.91 7.12 5.42
N ARG A 59 -12.11 6.25 6.42
CA ARG A 59 -12.16 6.60 7.85
C ARG A 59 -10.84 6.26 8.55
N ASP A 60 -10.41 7.17 9.40
CA ASP A 60 -9.28 7.03 10.34
C ASP A 60 -9.70 6.49 11.71
N ALA A 61 -11.01 6.31 11.93
CA ALA A 61 -11.55 5.76 13.17
C ALA A 61 -12.54 4.63 12.89
N GLY A 62 -12.45 3.56 13.68
CA GLY A 62 -13.31 2.40 13.57
C GLY A 62 -13.29 1.52 14.82
N LYS A 63 -14.03 0.41 14.74
CA LYS A 63 -14.02 -0.62 15.78
C LYS A 63 -12.81 -1.54 15.57
N SER A 64 -12.30 -2.10 16.66
CA SER A 64 -11.26 -3.12 16.59
C SER A 64 -11.71 -4.32 15.73
N GLY A 65 -10.81 -4.86 14.93
CA GLY A 65 -11.08 -5.91 13.93
C GLY A 65 -11.70 -5.41 12.62
N GLN A 66 -11.79 -4.09 12.44
CA GLN A 66 -12.21 -3.46 11.18
C GLN A 66 -11.09 -2.63 10.55
N GLU A 67 -9.87 -2.74 11.04
CA GLU A 67 -8.69 -2.15 10.44
C GLU A 67 -8.54 -2.67 9.00
N ASN A 68 -8.29 -1.76 8.08
CA ASN A 68 -7.94 -2.11 6.71
C ASN A 68 -6.43 -2.41 6.68
N LYS A 69 -6.07 -3.62 6.26
CA LYS A 69 -4.69 -4.09 6.19
C LYS A 69 -4.02 -3.82 4.86
N TYR A 70 -4.68 -3.10 3.96
CA TYR A 70 -4.11 -2.77 2.66
C TYR A 70 -2.96 -1.78 2.85
N GLU A 71 -1.79 -2.15 2.36
CA GLU A 71 -0.63 -1.27 2.34
C GLU A 71 -0.89 -0.15 1.34
N LEU A 72 -0.71 1.09 1.79
CA LEU A 72 -0.93 2.26 0.97
C LEU A 72 0.42 2.89 0.62
N PRO A 73 0.54 3.50 -0.56
CA PRO A 73 1.76 4.21 -0.90
C PRO A 73 1.97 5.44 0.00
N PRO A 74 3.23 5.92 0.13
CA PRO A 74 3.54 7.17 0.78
C PRO A 74 2.66 8.31 0.26
N PRO A 75 2.23 9.29 1.08
CA PRO A 75 2.66 9.58 2.46
C PRO A 75 1.81 8.91 3.56
N VAL A 76 0.91 7.98 3.20
CA VAL A 76 -0.04 7.36 4.13
C VAL A 76 0.25 5.90 4.42
N ASP A 77 1.46 5.44 4.08
CA ASP A 77 2.00 4.10 4.36
C ASP A 77 1.95 3.74 5.84
N SER A 78 2.20 4.72 6.71
CA SER A 78 2.19 4.54 8.17
C SER A 78 0.81 4.79 8.80
N SER A 79 -0.20 5.17 8.01
CA SER A 79 -1.53 5.52 8.50
C SER A 79 -2.44 4.30 8.60
N LEU A 80 -3.13 4.15 9.74
CA LEU A 80 -4.11 3.09 9.95
C LEU A 80 -5.53 3.58 9.60
N TYR A 81 -6.20 2.88 8.67
CA TYR A 81 -7.57 3.18 8.28
C TYR A 81 -8.52 2.04 8.60
N PHE A 82 -9.83 2.31 8.60
CA PHE A 82 -10.86 1.36 9.00
C PHE A 82 -11.93 1.16 7.92
N GLY A 83 -12.34 -0.10 7.74
CA GLY A 83 -13.37 -0.50 6.79
C GLY A 83 -12.86 -0.51 5.35
N SER A 84 -13.71 -0.11 4.40
CA SER A 84 -13.34 -0.06 3.00
C SER A 84 -12.75 1.30 2.62
N ILE A 85 -11.70 1.28 1.83
CA ILE A 85 -11.06 2.46 1.23
C ILE A 85 -11.63 2.64 -0.18
N ALA A 86 -11.96 3.87 -0.58
CA ALA A 86 -12.23 4.22 -1.96
C ALA A 86 -11.05 4.99 -2.55
N LEU A 87 -10.72 4.64 -3.79
CA LEU A 87 -9.75 5.29 -4.63
C LEU A 87 -10.48 5.84 -5.85
N VAL A 88 -10.31 7.13 -6.09
CA VAL A 88 -10.98 7.84 -7.19
C VAL A 88 -9.96 8.64 -7.96
N ALA A 89 -9.96 8.52 -9.28
CA ALA A 89 -9.10 9.31 -10.16
C ALA A 89 -9.78 10.63 -10.54
N CYS A 90 -8.97 11.66 -10.70
CA CYS A 90 -9.36 12.97 -11.20
C CYS A 90 -8.41 13.41 -12.32
N ASP A 91 -8.93 14.22 -13.24
CA ASP A 91 -8.13 14.94 -14.25
C ASP A 91 -7.52 16.25 -13.70
N GLU A 92 -6.83 17.01 -14.55
CA GLU A 92 -6.26 18.34 -14.25
C GLU A 92 -7.31 19.31 -13.68
N ASP A 93 -8.51 19.31 -14.26
CA ASP A 93 -9.64 20.18 -13.88
C ASP A 93 -10.29 19.75 -12.54
N GLY A 94 -9.98 18.54 -12.07
CA GLY A 94 -10.49 17.96 -10.83
C GLY A 94 -11.84 17.25 -10.97
N ASP A 95 -12.22 16.92 -12.20
CA ASP A 95 -13.38 16.11 -12.53
C ASP A 95 -13.07 14.62 -12.35
N LEU A 96 -14.08 13.86 -11.88
CA LEU A 96 -13.89 12.45 -11.53
C LEU A 96 -13.92 11.57 -12.79
N ILE A 97 -12.79 10.92 -13.06
CA ILE A 97 -12.59 10.04 -14.23
C ILE A 97 -12.57 8.57 -13.82
N ASP A 98 -12.59 7.69 -14.83
CA ASP A 98 -12.61 6.24 -14.63
C ASP A 98 -11.27 5.71 -14.09
N LEU A 99 -11.30 5.09 -12.92
CA LEU A 99 -10.18 4.33 -12.36
C LEU A 99 -10.51 2.84 -12.37
N SER A 100 -9.68 2.07 -13.08
CA SER A 100 -9.73 0.60 -13.03
C SER A 100 -8.71 0.03 -12.05
N LYS A 101 -8.95 -1.16 -11.51
CA LYS A 101 -7.99 -1.88 -10.67
C LYS A 101 -6.66 -2.14 -11.38
N GLU A 102 -6.68 -2.32 -12.70
CA GLU A 102 -5.48 -2.58 -13.51
C GLU A 102 -4.62 -1.32 -13.58
N THR A 103 -5.26 -0.17 -13.84
CA THR A 103 -4.61 1.14 -13.82
C THR A 103 -4.10 1.48 -12.43
N TRP A 104 -4.91 1.26 -11.40
CA TRP A 104 -4.50 1.49 -10.01
C TRP A 104 -3.29 0.64 -9.62
N LYS A 105 -3.19 -0.62 -10.07
CA LYS A 105 -2.02 -1.45 -9.78
C LYS A 105 -0.73 -0.85 -10.36
N LYS A 106 -0.77 -0.34 -11.59
CA LYS A 106 0.37 0.34 -12.21
C LYS A 106 0.77 1.61 -11.45
N ILE A 107 -0.23 2.42 -11.09
CA ILE A 107 -0.04 3.63 -10.28
C ILE A 107 0.54 3.28 -8.91
N TYR A 108 0.03 2.23 -8.28
CA TYR A 108 0.50 1.72 -7.01
C TYR A 108 1.99 1.36 -7.09
N ASP A 109 2.39 0.57 -8.08
CA ASP A 109 3.79 0.19 -8.28
C ASP A 109 4.66 1.44 -8.49
N HIS A 110 4.23 2.38 -9.34
CA HIS A 110 4.92 3.66 -9.57
C HIS A 110 5.08 4.49 -8.27
N LEU A 111 4.04 4.59 -7.45
CA LEU A 111 4.08 5.34 -6.19
C LEU A 111 4.99 4.72 -5.12
N PHE A 112 5.27 3.42 -5.21
CA PHE A 112 6.24 2.74 -4.36
C PHE A 112 7.68 2.83 -4.87
N GLY A 113 7.93 3.58 -5.95
CA GLY A 113 9.24 3.64 -6.60
C GLY A 113 9.52 2.37 -7.43
N GLY A 114 8.47 1.70 -7.88
CA GLY A 114 8.56 0.64 -8.88
C GLY A 114 9.20 1.18 -10.15
N PHE A 115 9.82 0.26 -10.90
CA PHE A 115 10.57 0.53 -12.13
C PHE A 115 9.77 1.47 -13.02
N ASP A 116 10.24 2.72 -13.16
CA ASP A 116 9.86 3.58 -14.27
C ASP A 116 10.09 2.73 -15.51
N ASP A 117 9.04 2.46 -16.29
CA ASP A 117 9.17 1.70 -17.53
C ASP A 117 10.22 2.44 -18.37
N LEU A 118 11.46 1.91 -18.40
CA LEU A 118 12.58 2.41 -19.22
C LEU A 118 12.25 2.41 -20.73
N ASP A 119 11.04 2.00 -21.10
CA ASP A 119 10.44 2.11 -22.43
C ASP A 119 9.95 3.53 -22.75
N ALA A 120 9.97 4.46 -21.80
CA ALA A 120 9.92 5.90 -22.08
C ALA A 120 11.25 6.33 -22.72
N GLU A 121 11.37 6.04 -24.03
CA GLU A 121 12.42 6.54 -24.91
C GLU A 121 12.62 8.05 -24.66
N ASN A 122 13.76 8.39 -24.04
CA ASN A 122 14.33 9.74 -23.86
C ASN A 122 14.17 10.36 -22.46
N THR A 123 15.01 9.94 -21.52
CA THR A 123 15.87 10.84 -20.70
C THR A 123 16.99 9.99 -20.09
N ASP A 124 18.04 9.74 -20.87
CA ASP A 124 19.38 9.51 -20.33
C ASP A 124 19.80 10.84 -19.67
N GLU A 125 19.33 11.10 -18.45
CA GLU A 125 20.10 11.93 -17.54
C GLU A 125 21.29 11.07 -17.15
N GLU A 126 22.36 11.20 -17.95
CA GLU A 126 23.71 10.75 -17.65
C GLU A 126 24.01 11.20 -16.22
N SER A 127 23.76 10.32 -15.25
CA SER A 127 24.06 10.58 -13.85
C SER A 127 25.57 10.73 -13.80
N GLU A 128 26.05 11.96 -13.67
CA GLU A 128 27.47 12.25 -13.47
C GLU A 128 27.97 11.37 -12.33
N ASP A 129 28.90 10.49 -12.65
CA ASP A 129 29.51 9.58 -11.68
C ASP A 129 30.13 10.44 -10.57
N GLU A 130 29.60 10.39 -9.35
CA GLU A 130 30.06 11.21 -8.22
C GLU A 130 31.55 10.98 -7.91
N LEU A 131 32.15 9.90 -8.44
CA LEU A 131 33.59 9.68 -8.36
C LEU A 131 34.39 10.39 -9.44
N GLU A 132 33.84 10.88 -10.56
CA GLU A 132 34.63 11.49 -11.65
C GLU A 132 35.45 12.71 -11.19
N ASP A 133 34.91 13.55 -10.30
CA ASP A 133 35.61 14.72 -9.75
C ASP A 133 36.60 14.38 -8.62
N VAL A 134 36.60 13.13 -8.14
CA VAL A 134 37.52 12.69 -7.08
C VAL A 134 38.93 12.48 -7.64
N ASP A 135 39.92 13.18 -7.06
CA ASP A 135 41.33 13.07 -7.42
C ASP A 135 41.80 11.60 -7.41
N LYS A 136 42.52 11.18 -8.47
CA LYS A 136 43.04 9.81 -8.63
C LYS A 136 43.89 9.35 -7.44
N SER A 137 44.46 10.27 -6.69
CA SER A 137 45.23 9.99 -5.48
C SER A 137 44.37 9.40 -4.35
N LEU A 138 43.10 9.80 -4.29
CA LEU A 138 42.11 9.34 -3.32
C LEU A 138 41.38 8.06 -3.76
N LYS A 139 41.63 7.58 -4.99
CA LYS A 139 41.06 6.33 -5.51
C LYS A 139 42.00 5.16 -5.31
N SER A 140 41.43 3.98 -5.12
CA SER A 140 42.12 2.70 -5.05
C SER A 140 42.68 2.33 -6.42
N LYS A 141 43.84 1.65 -6.44
CA LYS A 141 44.52 1.28 -7.70
C LYS A 141 43.81 0.18 -8.48
N VAL A 142 43.00 -0.64 -7.81
CA VAL A 142 42.45 -1.88 -8.37
C VAL A 142 40.96 -1.79 -8.71
N GLY A 143 40.24 -0.75 -8.26
CA GLY A 143 38.80 -0.68 -8.52
C GLY A 143 38.19 0.71 -8.55
N GLY A 144 38.99 1.78 -8.54
CA GLY A 144 38.45 3.15 -8.63
C GLY A 144 37.72 3.64 -7.38
N TYR A 145 37.45 2.77 -6.40
CA TYR A 145 36.81 3.09 -5.12
C TYR A 145 37.60 4.13 -4.32
N LEU A 146 36.89 4.97 -3.56
CA LEU A 146 37.51 5.91 -2.63
C LEU A 146 38.31 5.15 -1.56
N LYS A 147 39.53 5.61 -1.27
CA LYS A 147 40.34 5.18 -0.12
C LYS A 147 39.77 5.75 1.17
N ASP A 148 38.52 5.43 1.47
CA ASP A 148 38.03 5.54 2.83
C ASP A 148 38.67 4.40 3.66
N GLY A 149 38.77 4.56 4.97
CA GLY A 149 39.45 3.64 5.90
C GLY A 149 38.88 2.21 5.99
N PHE A 150 38.10 1.80 4.98
CA PHE A 150 37.40 0.52 4.83
C PHE A 150 38.02 -0.40 3.75
N ILE A 151 39.00 0.09 2.97
CA ILE A 151 39.76 -0.78 2.06
C ILE A 151 40.69 -1.67 2.88
N VAL A 152 40.31 -2.94 3.01
CA VAL A 152 41.22 -3.99 3.48
C VAL A 152 42.20 -4.25 2.34
N ASP A 153 43.46 -3.82 2.50
CA ASP A 153 44.53 -4.30 1.62
C ASP A 153 44.56 -5.82 1.74
N VAL A 154 44.09 -6.50 0.69
CA VAL A 154 44.30 -7.94 0.52
C VAL A 154 45.79 -8.10 0.27
N VAL A 155 46.55 -8.11 1.36
CA VAL A 155 47.91 -8.61 1.35
C VAL A 155 47.81 -10.08 0.97
N GLU A 156 48.28 -10.38 -0.23
CA GLU A 156 48.48 -11.73 -0.72
C GLU A 156 49.65 -12.33 0.09
N ASP A 157 49.39 -12.61 1.36
CA ASP A 157 50.32 -13.30 2.25
C ASP A 157 49.87 -14.76 2.32
N GLU A 158 50.59 -15.62 1.60
CA GLU A 158 50.47 -17.06 1.72
C GLU A 158 50.90 -17.50 3.12
N SER A 159 49.98 -17.59 4.07
CA SER A 159 50.16 -18.46 5.23
C SER A 159 48.85 -18.80 5.95
N ASP A 160 48.70 -20.12 6.14
CA ASP A 160 47.79 -20.87 7.01
C ASP A 160 46.28 -20.90 6.72
N ASN A 161 45.89 -22.05 6.16
CA ASN A 161 44.58 -22.67 6.34
C ASN A 161 44.32 -22.92 7.82
N ASP A 162 43.41 -22.16 8.42
CA ASP A 162 42.58 -22.66 9.51
C ASP A 162 41.15 -22.18 9.28
N MET A 163 40.35 -23.07 8.69
CA MET A 163 38.93 -22.89 8.47
C MET A 163 38.20 -23.40 9.73
N PRO A 164 37.61 -22.55 10.58
CA PRO A 164 36.64 -23.03 11.55
C PRO A 164 35.34 -23.36 10.82
N ASP A 165 34.97 -24.64 10.89
CA ASP A 165 33.67 -25.18 10.52
C ASP A 165 32.61 -24.62 11.49
N GLU A 166 31.84 -23.62 11.05
CA GLU A 166 30.71 -23.08 11.82
C GLU A 166 29.41 -23.38 11.08
N ASN A 167 29.05 -24.66 11.15
CA ASN A 167 27.76 -25.20 10.78
C ASN A 167 26.74 -24.95 11.92
N GLU A 168 26.56 -23.69 12.33
CA GLU A 168 25.63 -23.32 13.41
C GLU A 168 24.26 -22.92 12.83
N ILE A 169 23.52 -23.96 12.43
CA ILE A 169 22.09 -23.85 12.12
C ILE A 169 21.35 -23.58 13.44
N LEU A 170 20.90 -22.35 13.63
CA LEU A 170 19.96 -22.00 14.69
C LEU A 170 18.58 -22.60 14.35
N GLU A 171 18.30 -23.79 14.89
CA GLU A 171 16.95 -24.38 14.92
C GLU A 171 16.04 -23.49 15.79
N LEU A 172 15.12 -22.78 15.14
CA LEU A 172 13.98 -22.13 15.79
C LEU A 172 13.00 -23.22 16.26
N PRO A 173 12.50 -23.16 17.51
CA PRO A 173 11.49 -24.10 17.96
C PRO A 173 10.15 -23.85 17.23
N GLU A 174 9.62 -24.89 16.60
CA GLU A 174 8.24 -24.91 16.11
C GLU A 174 7.28 -24.95 17.32
N GLU A 175 6.59 -23.85 17.59
CA GLU A 175 5.42 -23.89 18.47
C GLU A 175 4.21 -24.43 17.71
N ASP A 176 3.91 -25.69 18.01
CA ASP A 176 2.67 -26.39 17.71
C ASP A 176 1.49 -25.74 18.46
N TYR A 177 0.63 -25.01 17.74
CA TYR A 177 -0.69 -24.61 18.23
C TYR A 177 -1.76 -25.46 17.56
N SER A 178 -1.92 -26.66 18.09
CA SER A 178 -3.17 -27.43 18.04
C SER A 178 -4.06 -27.02 19.22
N ASP A 179 -5.17 -26.34 18.96
CA ASP A 179 -6.38 -26.35 19.81
C ASP A 179 -7.54 -25.75 18.98
N GLU A 180 -8.38 -26.56 18.36
CA GLU A 180 -9.61 -27.16 18.91
C GLU A 180 -10.80 -26.18 19.07
N GLU A 181 -11.92 -26.65 18.53
CA GLU A 181 -13.23 -26.01 18.43
C GLU A 181 -13.78 -25.52 19.77
N TYR A 182 -14.29 -24.29 19.83
CA TYR A 182 -15.30 -23.92 20.82
C TYR A 182 -16.39 -23.00 20.23
N LEU A 183 -17.62 -23.57 20.24
CA LEU A 183 -18.90 -22.91 20.56
C LEU A 183 -19.51 -21.94 19.53
N SER A 184 -20.30 -22.51 18.60
CA SER A 184 -21.51 -21.85 18.10
C SER A 184 -22.73 -22.61 18.62
N ASP A 185 -23.08 -22.34 19.87
CA ASP A 185 -24.41 -22.57 20.43
C ASP A 185 -24.85 -21.30 21.17
N MET A 186 -26.16 -21.04 21.21
CA MET A 186 -26.85 -19.91 21.83
C MET A 186 -26.90 -18.62 20.97
N GLY A 187 -28.03 -18.11 20.48
CA GLY A 187 -29.43 -18.41 20.74
C GLY A 187 -30.23 -17.14 20.42
N SER A 188 -31.30 -17.29 19.64
CA SER A 188 -32.58 -16.54 19.62
C SER A 188 -32.67 -15.29 20.51
N GLU A 189 -33.07 -14.14 19.93
CA GLU A 189 -34.14 -13.27 20.50
C GLU A 189 -34.50 -12.08 19.58
N LEU A 190 -35.82 -11.83 19.47
CA LEU A 190 -36.55 -10.68 18.91
C LEU A 190 -37.00 -10.73 17.42
N GLU A 191 -38.09 -11.47 17.16
CA GLU A 191 -39.11 -11.00 16.21
C GLU A 191 -40.04 -10.00 16.91
N GLU A 192 -40.25 -8.83 16.29
CA GLU A 192 -41.13 -7.78 16.78
C GLU A 192 -42.60 -8.16 16.49
N GLU A 193 -43.45 -8.21 17.53
CA GLU A 193 -44.91 -8.36 17.36
C GLU A 193 -45.56 -7.00 17.02
N ASP A 194 -46.35 -6.98 15.94
CA ASP A 194 -47.16 -5.83 15.53
C ASP A 194 -48.34 -5.60 16.49
N TYR A 195 -48.30 -4.51 17.25
CA TYR A 195 -49.42 -4.07 18.10
C TYR A 195 -50.53 -3.42 17.26
N TYR A 196 -51.64 -4.13 17.07
CA TYR A 196 -52.90 -3.54 16.60
C TYR A 196 -53.65 -2.88 17.77
N TYR A 197 -53.63 -1.55 17.82
CA TYR A 197 -54.59 -0.78 18.64
C TYR A 197 -55.98 -0.88 17.99
N SER A 198 -56.86 -1.68 18.59
CA SER A 198 -58.30 -1.57 18.35
C SER A 198 -58.89 -0.62 19.39
N ASP A 199 -59.00 0.65 19.02
CA ASP A 199 -59.86 1.60 19.72
C ASP A 199 -61.30 1.33 19.27
N SER A 200 -62.16 0.84 20.17
CA SER A 200 -63.59 0.73 19.91
C SER A 200 -64.39 0.73 21.21
N ASP A 201 -65.20 1.78 21.27
CA ASP A 201 -66.34 2.15 22.15
C ASP A 201 -66.04 2.73 23.55
#